data_AF-A0A3A9VV28-F1
#
_entry.id   AF-A0A3A9VV28-F1
#
_cell.length_a   1.000
_cell.length_b   1.000
_cell.length_c   1.000
_cell.angle_alpha   90.00
_cell.angle_beta   90.00
_cell.angle_gamma   90.00
#
_symmetry.space_group_name_H-M   'P 1'
#
loop_
_entity.id
_entity.type
_entity.pdbx_description
1 polymer ?
#
loop_
_entity_poly.entity_id
_entity_poly.type
_entity_poly.pdbx_seq_one_letter_code
_entity_poly.pdbx_strand_id
1 'polypeptide(L)'
;MTVVAVHHAGSGGGWTHRACARCLTRERLIPLTFHPLRHNGSRLTYPEIVPGELVATLAPLGESPALAAPIARLLAAVARTKDRTLNADQRHAAHDAARATVARLREAARRASRAVREPR
;
A
#
# COMPACT_ATOMS: atom_id res chain seq x y z
N MET A 1 10.87 -9.19 8.64
CA MET A 1 10.03 -8.12 9.24
C MET A 1 10.14 -6.87 8.38
N THR A 2 9.10 -6.03 8.34
CA THR A 2 8.96 -4.89 7.42
C THR A 2 8.72 -3.59 8.19
N VAL A 3 9.35 -2.49 7.78
CA VAL A 3 9.15 -1.19 8.45
C VAL A 3 7.81 -0.62 8.02
N VAL A 4 7.00 -0.14 8.97
CA VAL A 4 5.63 0.37 8.72
C VAL A 4 5.39 1.78 9.25
N ALA A 5 6.27 2.28 10.12
CA ALA A 5 6.25 3.64 10.60
C ALA A 5 7.61 4.03 11.20
N VAL A 6 7.86 5.33 11.26
CA VAL A 6 8.96 5.96 12.00
C VAL A 6 8.38 6.95 13.00
N HIS A 7 8.98 7.01 14.18
CA HIS A 7 8.72 8.06 15.15
C HIS A 7 9.96 8.94 15.25
N HIS A 8 9.80 10.22 14.93
CA HIS A 8 10.85 11.22 15.11
C HIS A 8 10.78 11.77 16.54
N ALA A 9 11.83 11.55 17.34
CA ALA A 9 11.96 12.22 18.63
C ALA A 9 12.65 13.58 18.41
N GLY A 10 12.05 14.68 18.87
CA GLY A 10 12.52 16.04 18.60
C GLY A 10 13.94 16.37 19.09
N SER A 11 14.46 15.61 20.07
CA SER A 11 15.80 15.80 20.65
C SER A 11 16.54 14.48 20.95
N GLY A 12 16.02 13.34 20.49
CA GLY A 12 16.59 12.01 20.76
C GLY A 12 16.60 11.10 19.53
N GLY A 13 17.18 9.91 19.66
CA GLY A 13 17.14 8.90 18.60
C GLY A 13 15.70 8.45 18.32
N GLY A 14 15.21 8.71 17.11
CA GLY A 14 13.91 8.18 16.67
C GLY A 14 13.89 6.65 16.63
N TRP A 15 12.70 6.05 16.55
CA TRP A 15 12.55 4.60 16.43
C TRP A 15 11.68 4.19 15.25
N THR A 16 11.87 2.97 14.77
CA THR A 16 11.07 2.38 13.68
C THR A 16 10.09 1.36 14.24
N HIS A 17 8.86 1.36 13.74
CA HIS A 17 7.92 0.27 13.98
C HIS A 17 8.04 -0.75 12.86
N ARG A 18 8.15 -2.02 13.25
CA ARG A 18 8.25 -3.15 12.32
C ARG A 18 7.08 -4.11 12.51
N ALA A 19 6.59 -4.66 11.41
CA ALA A 19 5.52 -5.66 11.38
C ALA A 19 6.02 -6.98 10.79
N CYS A 20 5.52 -8.10 11.31
CA CYS A 20 5.62 -9.40 10.64
C CYS A 20 4.54 -9.53 9.57
N ALA A 21 4.63 -10.52 8.68
CA ALA A 21 3.64 -10.73 7.62
C ALA A 21 2.21 -10.89 8.16
N ARG A 22 2.03 -11.57 9.30
CA ARG A 22 0.71 -11.70 9.95
C ARG A 22 0.15 -10.34 10.41
N CYS A 23 0.99 -9.48 10.98
CA CYS A 23 0.61 -8.12 11.37
C CYS A 23 0.28 -7.26 10.15
N LEU A 24 1.06 -7.36 9.05
CA LEU A 24 0.76 -6.66 7.79
C LEU A 24 -0.64 -7.01 7.28
N THR A 25 -1.03 -8.29 7.33
CA THR A 25 -2.39 -8.71 6.93
C THR A 25 -3.46 -8.24 7.90
N ARG A 26 -3.30 -8.53 9.20
CA ARG A 26 -4.34 -8.25 10.22
C ARG A 26 -4.65 -6.77 10.37
N GLU A 27 -3.62 -5.93 10.34
CA GLU A 27 -3.75 -4.48 10.48
C GLU A 27 -3.78 -3.76 9.12
N ARG A 28 -3.74 -4.51 8.01
CA ARG A 28 -3.74 -4.00 6.64
C ARG A 28 -2.63 -2.96 6.39
N LEU A 29 -1.46 -3.14 7.00
CA LEU A 29 -0.40 -2.13 6.99
C LEU A 29 0.31 -2.06 5.64
N ILE A 30 0.55 -0.84 5.18
CA ILE A 30 1.40 -0.54 4.03
C ILE A 30 2.85 -0.34 4.53
N PRO A 31 3.82 -1.07 3.96
CA PRO A 31 5.24 -0.84 4.22
C PRO A 31 5.64 0.64 4.03
N LEU A 32 6.46 1.16 4.93
CA LEU A 32 6.88 2.57 4.96
C LEU A 32 7.53 3.02 3.64
N THR A 33 8.26 2.12 2.98
CA THR A 33 8.88 2.40 1.67
C THR A 33 7.88 2.77 0.57
N PHE A 34 6.59 2.42 0.73
CA PHE A 34 5.53 2.76 -0.23
C PHE A 34 4.67 3.95 0.22
N HIS A 35 5.00 4.60 1.34
CA HIS A 35 4.27 5.79 1.77
C HIS A 35 4.56 6.96 0.82
N PRO A 36 3.58 7.85 0.59
CA PRO A 36 3.81 9.06 -0.20
C PRO A 36 4.96 9.89 0.40
N LEU A 37 5.74 10.58 -0.43
CA LEU A 37 6.93 11.35 0.01
C LEU A 37 6.64 12.39 1.10
N ARG A 38 5.43 12.97 1.12
CA ARG A 38 5.01 13.97 2.13
C ARG A 38 4.34 13.34 3.35
N HIS A 39 4.38 12.02 3.50
CA HIS A 39 3.80 11.33 4.65
C HIS A 39 4.66 11.56 5.89
N ASN A 40 4.02 11.76 7.05
CA ASN A 40 4.69 12.08 8.32
C ASN A 40 5.33 10.86 9.00
N GLY A 41 5.50 9.74 8.29
CA GLY A 41 6.06 8.51 8.83
C GLY A 41 5.15 7.70 9.76
N SER A 42 3.91 8.13 10.01
CA SER A 42 2.94 7.33 10.78
C SER A 42 2.51 6.05 10.04
N ARG A 43 1.73 5.18 10.69
CA ARG A 43 1.23 3.96 10.02
C ARG A 43 0.20 4.31 8.96
N LEU A 44 0.36 3.75 7.77
CA LEU A 44 -0.63 3.83 6.70
C LEU A 44 -1.23 2.44 6.44
N THR A 45 -2.53 2.40 6.15
CA THR A 45 -3.26 1.14 5.89
C THR A 45 -3.77 1.07 4.45
N TYR A 46 -3.90 -0.15 3.93
CA TYR A 46 -4.55 -0.39 2.64
C TYR A 46 -6.03 0.00 2.75
N PRO A 47 -6.53 0.83 1.82
CA PRO A 47 -7.91 1.28 1.83
C PRO A 47 -8.87 0.10 1.63
N GLU A 48 -10.10 0.21 2.12
CA GLU A 48 -11.11 -0.87 2.10
C GLU A 48 -11.41 -1.42 0.70
N ILE A 49 -11.20 -0.62 -0.35
CA ILE A 49 -11.33 -1.07 -1.75
C ILE A 49 -10.33 -2.19 -2.11
N VAL A 50 -9.24 -2.34 -1.35
CA VAL A 50 -8.28 -3.45 -1.48
C VAL A 50 -8.82 -4.64 -0.69
N PRO A 51 -9.19 -5.74 -1.34
CA PRO A 51 -9.74 -6.89 -0.63
C PRO A 51 -8.73 -7.53 0.34
N GLY A 52 -9.22 -8.13 1.43
CA GLY A 52 -8.37 -8.72 2.47
C GLY A 52 -7.45 -9.84 1.96
N GLU A 53 -7.91 -10.63 1.00
CA GLU A 53 -7.11 -11.70 0.38
C GLU A 53 -5.97 -11.13 -0.48
N LEU A 54 -6.17 -9.96 -1.09
CA LEU A 54 -5.10 -9.26 -1.80
C LEU A 54 -4.07 -8.72 -0.80
N VAL A 55 -4.50 -8.16 0.34
CA VAL A 55 -3.58 -7.76 1.42
C VAL A 55 -2.77 -8.96 1.92
N ALA A 56 -3.41 -10.12 2.13
CA ALA A 56 -2.73 -11.35 2.53
C ALA A 56 -1.69 -11.83 1.51
N THR A 57 -1.94 -11.61 0.21
CA THR A 57 -0.99 -11.91 -0.86
C THR A 57 0.19 -10.93 -0.88
N LEU A 58 -0.04 -9.67 -0.55
CA LEU A 58 0.99 -8.62 -0.52
C LEU A 58 1.90 -8.73 0.72
N ALA A 59 1.35 -9.15 1.86
CA ALA A 59 2.08 -9.24 3.13
C ALA A 59 3.41 -10.03 3.08
N PRO A 60 3.49 -11.24 2.49
CA PRO A 60 4.76 -11.96 2.39
C PRO A 60 5.75 -11.32 1.40
N LEU A 61 5.28 -10.48 0.47
CA LEU A 61 6.14 -9.76 -0.48
C LEU A 61 6.83 -8.55 0.16
N GLY A 62 6.37 -8.10 1.33
CA GLY A 62 7.00 -7.06 2.13
C GLY A 62 7.34 -5.80 1.31
N GLU A 63 8.62 -5.44 1.28
CA GLU A 63 9.15 -4.23 0.64
C GLU A 63 9.60 -4.46 -0.81
N SER A 64 9.05 -5.49 -1.49
CA SER A 64 9.41 -5.81 -2.87
C SER A 64 9.33 -4.57 -3.79
N PRO A 65 10.43 -4.19 -4.48
CA PRO A 65 10.45 -3.03 -5.36
C PRO A 65 9.42 -3.10 -6.49
N ALA A 66 9.05 -4.31 -6.92
CA ALA A 66 8.03 -4.56 -7.94
C ALA A 66 6.64 -4.01 -7.55
N LEU A 67 6.40 -3.77 -6.26
CA LEU A 67 5.13 -3.26 -5.74
C LEU A 67 5.10 -1.73 -5.59
N ALA A 68 6.25 -1.05 -5.65
CA ALA A 68 6.32 0.40 -5.38
C ALA A 68 5.43 1.21 -6.32
N ALA A 69 5.59 1.05 -7.63
CA ALA A 69 4.78 1.78 -8.61
C ALA A 69 3.28 1.39 -8.59
N PRO A 70 2.90 0.09 -8.50
CA PRO A 70 1.50 -0.30 -8.31
C PRO A 70 0.83 0.30 -7.07
N ILE A 71 1.49 0.28 -5.91
CA ILE A 71 0.94 0.81 -4.66
C ILE A 71 0.82 2.33 -4.72
N ALA A 72 1.84 3.03 -5.26
CA ALA A 72 1.77 4.48 -5.44
C ALA A 72 0.58 4.90 -6.31
N ARG A 73 0.31 4.18 -7.42
CA ARG A 73 -0.84 4.43 -8.29
C ARG A 73 -2.17 4.17 -7.59
N LEU A 74 -2.27 3.12 -6.79
CA LEU A 74 -3.46 2.84 -5.97
C LEU A 74 -3.73 3.99 -5.00
N LEU A 75 -2.72 4.43 -4.24
CA LEU A 75 -2.87 5.49 -3.26
C LEU A 75 -3.30 6.82 -3.92
N ALA A 76 -2.72 7.15 -5.08
CA ALA A 76 -3.13 8.32 -5.86
C ALA A 76 -4.58 8.22 -6.35
N ALA A 77 -4.98 7.06 -6.87
CA ALA A 77 -6.36 6.85 -7.33
C ALA A 77 -7.38 6.97 -6.18
N VAL A 78 -7.05 6.42 -5.01
CA VAL A 78 -7.90 6.50 -3.81
C VAL A 78 -7.91 7.90 -3.20
N ALA A 79 -6.82 8.66 -3.28
CA ALA A 79 -6.83 10.06 -2.88
C ALA A 79 -7.81 10.87 -3.75
N ARG A 80 -7.85 10.59 -5.06
CA ARG A 80 -8.75 11.26 -6.00
C ARG A 80 -10.23 10.97 -5.74
N THR A 81 -10.59 9.80 -5.21
CA THR A 81 -12.00 9.53 -4.84
C THR A 81 -12.49 10.37 -3.66
N LYS A 82 -11.57 10.95 -2.88
CA LYS A 82 -11.88 11.83 -1.74
C LYS A 82 -11.88 13.31 -2.12
N ASP A 83 -11.60 13.64 -3.37
CA ASP A 83 -11.60 15.02 -3.85
C ASP A 83 -13.03 15.57 -3.93
N ARG A 84 -13.31 16.56 -3.08
CA ARG A 84 -14.63 17.19 -2.95
C ARG A 84 -14.95 18.19 -4.07
N THR A 85 -13.96 18.54 -4.90
CA THR A 85 -14.16 19.44 -6.04
C THR A 85 -14.79 18.74 -7.24
N LEU A 86 -14.81 17.41 -7.25
CA LEU A 86 -15.33 16.60 -8.35
C LEU A 86 -16.86 16.55 -8.36
N ASN A 87 -17.44 16.69 -9.55
CA ASN A 87 -18.86 16.44 -9.78
C ASN A 87 -19.20 14.94 -9.67
N ALA A 88 -20.48 14.59 -9.76
CA ALA A 88 -20.94 13.21 -9.55
C ALA A 88 -20.30 12.21 -10.54
N ASP A 89 -20.28 12.55 -11.84
CA ASP A 89 -19.72 11.70 -12.89
C ASP A 89 -18.21 11.52 -12.72
N GLN A 90 -17.51 12.59 -12.37
CA GLN A 90 -16.07 12.56 -12.09
C GLN A 90 -15.75 11.71 -10.86
N ARG A 91 -16.57 11.78 -9.81
CA ARG A 91 -16.43 10.92 -8.63
C ARG A 91 -16.67 9.46 -8.99
N HIS A 92 -17.68 9.17 -9.79
CA HIS A 92 -17.94 7.81 -10.29
C HIS A 92 -16.73 7.26 -11.08
N ALA A 93 -16.24 8.03 -12.04
CA ALA A 93 -15.05 7.69 -12.82
C ALA A 93 -13.79 7.51 -11.94
N ALA A 94 -13.63 8.31 -10.88
CA ALA A 94 -12.53 8.15 -9.92
C ALA A 94 -12.64 6.83 -9.15
N HIS A 95 -13.84 6.44 -8.73
CA HIS A 95 -14.06 5.14 -8.08
C HIS A 95 -13.76 3.97 -9.02
N ASP A 96 -14.18 4.03 -10.29
CA ASP A 96 -13.85 2.99 -11.27
C ASP A 96 -12.36 2.91 -11.57
N ALA A 97 -11.68 4.05 -11.66
CA ALA A 97 -10.23 4.10 -11.77
C ALA A 97 -9.53 3.48 -10.54
N ALA A 98 -10.06 3.70 -9.33
CA ALA A 98 -9.55 3.06 -8.12
C ALA A 98 -9.76 1.53 -8.14
N ARG A 99 -10.91 1.05 -8.61
CA ARG A 99 -11.14 -0.40 -8.81
C ARG A 99 -10.18 -1.00 -9.83
N ALA A 100 -9.94 -0.30 -10.94
CA ALA A 100 -8.99 -0.73 -11.96
C ALA A 100 -7.55 -0.81 -11.44
N THR A 101 -7.14 0.12 -10.57
CA THR A 101 -5.80 0.06 -9.95
C THR A 101 -5.67 -1.09 -8.95
N VAL A 102 -6.73 -1.47 -8.23
CA VAL A 102 -6.76 -2.69 -7.41
C VAL A 102 -6.56 -3.95 -8.27
N ALA A 103 -7.23 -4.04 -9.42
CA ALA A 103 -7.07 -5.17 -10.33
C ALA A 103 -5.61 -5.29 -10.84
N ARG A 104 -4.99 -4.16 -11.21
CA ARG A 104 -3.57 -4.10 -11.61
C ARG A 104 -2.62 -4.45 -10.46
N LEU A 105 -2.91 -4.01 -9.24
CA LEU A 105 -2.12 -4.39 -8.05
C LEU A 105 -2.17 -5.89 -7.82
N ARG A 106 -3.35 -6.52 -7.95
CA ARG A 106 -3.50 -7.98 -7.86
C ARG A 106 -2.64 -8.71 -8.88
N GLU A 107 -2.60 -8.20 -10.10
CA GLU A 107 -1.75 -8.76 -11.16
C GLU A 107 -0.25 -8.63 -10.85
N ALA A 108 0.18 -7.45 -10.39
CA ALA A 108 1.56 -7.22 -9.97
C ALA A 108 1.97 -8.13 -8.80
N ALA A 109 1.09 -8.31 -7.81
CA ALA A 109 1.31 -9.20 -6.68
C ALA A 109 1.49 -10.66 -7.13
N ARG A 110 0.70 -11.13 -8.10
CA ARG A 110 0.85 -12.47 -8.68
C ARG A 110 2.19 -12.64 -9.39
N ARG A 111 2.60 -11.66 -10.19
CA ARG A 111 3.91 -11.68 -10.88
C ARG A 111 5.07 -11.72 -9.88
N ALA A 112 5.06 -10.82 -8.89
CA ALA A 112 6.07 -10.78 -7.84
C ALA A 112 6.12 -12.09 -7.04
N SER A 113 4.97 -12.68 -6.72
CA SER A 113 4.90 -13.97 -6.01
C SER A 113 5.50 -15.12 -6.82
N ARG A 114 5.34 -15.12 -8.16
CA ARG A 114 5.95 -16.12 -9.03
C ARG A 114 7.47 -15.96 -9.09
N ALA A 115 7.95 -14.72 -9.27
CA ALA A 115 9.38 -14.42 -9.30
C ALA A 115 10.12 -14.80 -7.99
N VAL A 116 9.42 -14.79 -6.85
CA VAL A 116 9.97 -15.25 -5.56
C VAL A 116 10.02 -16.79 -5.46
N ARG A 117 9.17 -17.52 -6.19
CA ARG A 117 9.06 -18.98 -6.15
C ARG A 117 9.96 -19.69 -7.15
N GLU A 118 10.39 -19.01 -8.22
CA GLU A 118 11.31 -19.58 -9.20
C GLU A 118 12.73 -19.65 -8.59
N PRO A 119 13.35 -20.84 -8.49
CA PRO A 119 14.73 -20.96 -8.05
C PRO A 119 15.64 -20.34 -9.12
N ARG A 120 16.59 -19.51 -8.68
CA ARG A 120 17.69 -19.01 -9.52
C ARG A 120 18.68 -20.12 -9.84
#